data_AF-A0A651H8T7-F1
#
_entry.id   AF-A0A651H8T7-F1
#
_cell.length_a   1.000
_cell.length_b   1.000
_cell.length_c   1.000
_cell.angle_alpha   90.00
_cell.angle_beta   90.00
_cell.angle_gamma   90.00
#
_symmetry.space_group_name_H-M   'P 1'
#
loop_
_entity.id
_entity.type
_entity.pdbx_description
1 polymer ?
#
loop_
_entity_poly.entity_id
_entity_poly.type
_entity_poly.pdbx_seq_one_letter_code
_entity_poly.pdbx_strand_id
1 'polypeptide(L)'
;MKTKLTLTVDRGISHRAKSLARRRGSSLSQIVEDLLAEQLGVAARKQKEVTFSQRWAGRMELTDKDDPRSRKLKLKHRLSDQE
;
A
#
# COMPACT_ATOMS: atom_id res chain seq x y z
N MET A 1 8.43 9.40 -9.39
CA MET A 1 8.87 8.04 -9.74
C MET A 1 9.89 7.58 -8.70
N LYS A 2 9.96 6.29 -8.35
CA LYS A 2 10.94 5.77 -7.38
C LYS A 2 12.11 5.11 -8.12
N THR A 3 13.32 5.29 -7.62
CA THR A 3 14.54 4.64 -8.14
C THR A 3 14.80 3.37 -7.35
N LYS A 4 15.09 2.26 -8.02
CA LYS A 4 15.40 0.98 -7.36
C LYS A 4 16.83 1.03 -6.80
N LEU A 5 16.94 0.82 -5.48
CA LEU A 5 18.21 0.65 -4.79
C LEU A 5 18.29 -0.78 -4.24
N THR A 6 19.40 -1.49 -4.51
CA THR A 6 19.66 -2.84 -3.99
C THR A 6 20.85 -2.76 -3.04
N LEU A 7 20.67 -3.21 -1.79
CA LEU A 7 21.66 -3.12 -0.73
C LEU A 7 21.90 -4.49 -0.14
N THR A 8 23.17 -4.80 0.13
CA THR A 8 23.56 -5.99 0.91
C THR A 8 23.68 -5.58 2.37
N VAL A 9 22.99 -6.29 3.25
CA VAL A 9 23.01 -6.05 4.70
C VAL A 9 23.22 -7.37 5.42
N ASP A 10 23.75 -7.28 6.64
CA ASP A 10 23.92 -8.45 7.49
C ASP A 10 22.59 -9.18 7.75
N ARG A 11 22.67 -10.52 7.81
CA ARG A 11 21.49 -11.39 7.97
C ARG A 11 20.75 -11.10 9.27
N GLY A 12 21.48 -10.89 10.38
CA GLY A 12 20.91 -10.59 11.69
C GLY A 12 20.20 -9.23 11.73
N ILE A 13 20.71 -8.27 10.96
CA ILE A 13 20.10 -6.93 10.82
C ILE A 13 18.83 -7.00 9.98
N SER A 14 18.84 -7.73 8.86
CA SER A 14 17.71 -7.79 7.93
C SER A 14 16.39 -8.24 8.58
N HIS A 15 16.43 -9.28 9.40
CA HIS A 15 15.25 -9.81 10.11
C HIS A 15 14.74 -8.84 11.18
N ARG A 16 15.66 -8.28 11.98
CA ARG A 16 15.33 -7.33 13.04
C ARG A 16 14.73 -6.06 12.47
N ALA A 17 15.28 -5.54 11.38
CA ALA A 17 14.78 -4.34 10.72
C ALA A 17 13.37 -4.55 10.13
N LYS A 18 13.09 -5.71 9.50
CA LYS A 18 11.73 -6.05 9.04
C LYS A 18 10.74 -6.19 10.20
N SER A 19 11.15 -6.79 11.31
CA SER A 19 10.33 -6.92 12.52
C SER A 19 9.99 -5.55 13.12
N LEU A 20 10.98 -4.67 13.21
CA LEU A 20 10.81 -3.28 13.65
C LEU A 20 9.83 -2.52 12.76
N ALA A 21 9.97 -2.64 11.43
CA ALA A 21 9.08 -1.99 10.47
C ALA A 21 7.62 -2.41 10.68
N ARG A 22 7.36 -3.72 10.80
CA ARG A 22 6.01 -4.24 11.07
C ARG A 22 5.41 -3.70 12.36
N ARG A 23 6.20 -3.63 13.45
CA ARG A 23 5.75 -3.07 14.73
C ARG A 23 5.41 -1.59 14.65
N ARG A 24 6.07 -0.84 13.76
CA ARG A 24 5.81 0.59 13.51
C ARG A 24 4.72 0.84 12.46
N GLY A 25 4.13 -0.22 11.89
CA GLY A 25 3.18 -0.09 10.80
C GLY A 25 3.79 0.44 9.51
N SER A 26 5.11 0.30 9.30
CA SER A 26 5.83 0.81 8.14
C SER A 26 6.57 -0.29 7.38
N SER A 27 7.19 0.06 6.25
CA SER A 27 8.03 -0.85 5.47
C SER A 27 9.52 -0.66 5.76
N LEU A 28 10.33 -1.70 5.52
CA LEU A 28 11.80 -1.60 5.64
C LEU A 28 12.36 -0.51 4.71
N SER A 29 11.83 -0.41 3.49
CA SER A 29 12.22 0.62 2.54
C SER A 29 11.91 2.02 3.07
N GLN A 30 10.78 2.21 3.76
CA GLN A 30 10.44 3.49 4.39
C GLN A 30 11.46 3.86 5.48
N ILE A 31 11.84 2.90 6.35
CA ILE A 31 12.85 3.15 7.38
C ILE A 31 14.19 3.57 6.76
N VAL A 32 14.60 2.92 5.66
CA VAL A 32 15.85 3.27 4.97
C VAL A 32 15.74 4.65 4.31
N GLU A 33 14.63 4.97 3.66
CA GLU A 33 14.38 6.30 3.08
C GLU A 33 14.41 7.39 4.16
N ASP A 34 13.76 7.16 5.31
CA ASP A 34 13.70 8.13 6.42
C ASP A 34 15.10 8.37 7.04
N LEU A 35 15.89 7.32 7.26
CA LEU A 35 17.27 7.43 7.75
C LEU A 35 18.17 8.17 6.77
N LEU A 36 18.07 7.86 5.48
CA LEU A 36 18.85 8.55 4.44
C LEU A 36 18.43 10.02 4.33
N ALA A 37 17.15 10.31 4.42
CA ALA A 37 16.63 11.67 4.38
C ALA A 37 17.14 12.49 5.57
N GLU A 38 17.13 11.92 6.78
CA GLU A 38 17.66 12.54 8.00
C GLU A 38 19.16 12.86 7.86
N GLN A 39 19.97 11.93 7.38
CA GLN A 39 21.41 12.14 7.20
C GLN A 39 21.76 13.11 6.07
N LEU A 40 20.94 13.17 5.03
CA LEU A 40 21.13 14.09 3.90
C LEU A 40 20.51 15.47 4.13
N GLY A 41 19.83 15.69 5.27
CA GLY A 41 19.12 16.94 5.57
C GLY A 41 17.94 17.20 4.63
N VAL A 42 17.42 16.16 3.98
CA VAL A 42 16.27 16.26 3.06
C VAL A 42 15.02 15.92 3.84
N ALA A 43 13.94 16.68 3.66
CA ALA A 43 12.66 16.31 4.25
C ALA A 43 12.24 14.94 3.71
N ALA A 44 12.16 13.93 4.59
CA ALA A 44 11.59 12.64 4.24
C ALA A 44 10.20 12.89 3.67
N ARG A 45 9.99 12.50 2.40
CA ARG A 45 8.71 12.72 1.72
C ARG A 45 7.70 11.82 2.43
N LYS A 46 6.99 12.37 3.44
CA LYS A 46 5.86 11.69 4.09
C LYS A 46 4.88 11.34 2.99
N GLN A 47 4.94 10.11 2.49
CA GLN A 47 3.84 9.58 1.72
C GLN A 47 2.70 9.57 2.73
N LYS A 48 1.70 10.43 2.53
CA LYS A 48 0.39 10.17 3.12
C LYS A 48 0.02 8.81 2.59
N GLU A 49 0.23 7.77 3.39
CA GLU A 49 -0.35 6.47 3.13
C GLU A 49 -1.85 6.74 3.12
N VAL A 50 -2.40 6.85 1.92
CA VAL A 50 -3.85 6.96 1.75
C VAL A 50 -4.38 5.68 2.34
N THR A 51 -4.99 5.78 3.52
CA THR A 51 -5.48 4.61 4.23
C THR A 51 -6.46 3.87 3.33
N PHE A 52 -6.63 2.55 3.52
CA PHE A 52 -7.61 1.79 2.73
C PHE A 52 -8.98 2.47 2.71
N SER A 53 -9.41 3.03 3.85
CA SER A 53 -10.64 3.82 3.98
C SER A 53 -10.62 5.11 3.15
N GLN A 54 -9.54 5.87 3.14
CA GLN A 54 -9.39 7.07 2.30
C GLN A 54 -9.31 6.73 0.81
N ARG A 55 -8.70 5.59 0.45
CA ARG A 55 -8.63 5.11 -0.94
C ARG A 55 -9.99 4.66 -1.43
N TRP A 56 -10.78 4.06 -0.54
CA TRP A 56 -12.13 3.63 -0.85
C TRP A 56 -13.08 4.82 -0.98
N ALA A 57 -12.96 5.84 -0.13
CA ALA A 57 -13.74 7.09 -0.19
C ALA A 57 -15.27 6.91 -0.40
N GLY A 58 -15.83 5.77 0.01
CA GLY A 58 -17.23 5.41 -0.22
C GLY A 58 -17.60 5.05 -1.66
N ARG A 59 -16.63 4.95 -2.59
CA ARG A 59 -16.86 4.55 -3.98
C ARG A 59 -16.29 3.16 -4.22
N MET A 60 -17.15 2.15 -4.08
CA MET A 60 -16.84 0.79 -4.53
C MET A 60 -17.37 0.63 -5.95
N GLU A 61 -16.50 0.72 -6.95
CA GLU A 61 -16.86 0.44 -8.33
C GLU A 61 -16.33 -0.93 -8.73
N LEU A 62 -17.18 -1.75 -9.35
CA LEU A 62 -16.76 -3.01 -9.95
C LEU A 62 -15.86 -2.68 -11.13
N THR A 63 -14.62 -3.20 -11.10
CA THR A 63 -13.64 -3.03 -12.19
C THR A 63 -14.15 -3.64 -13.51
N ASP A 64 -14.95 -4.70 -13.43
CA ASP A 64 -15.58 -5.32 -14.58
C ASP A 64 -17.06 -5.61 -14.27
N LYS A 65 -17.93 -4.73 -14.78
CA LYS A 65 -19.38 -4.82 -14.56
C LYS A 65 -20.02 -6.00 -15.32
N ASP A 66 -19.32 -6.55 -16.31
CA ASP A 66 -19.84 -7.57 -17.22
C ASP A 66 -19.17 -8.95 -17.06
N ASP A 67 -18.21 -9.11 -16.15
CA ASP A 67 -17.68 -10.43 -15.79
C ASP A 67 -18.81 -11.45 -15.44
N PRO A 68 -18.73 -12.72 -15.87
CA PRO A 68 -19.76 -13.72 -15.56
C PRO A 68 -20.03 -13.89 -14.05
N ARG A 69 -19.04 -13.61 -13.18
CA ARG A 69 -19.23 -13.67 -11.73
C ARG A 69 -20.00 -12.46 -11.21
N SER A 70 -19.73 -11.25 -11.73
CA SER A 70 -20.44 -10.03 -11.32
C SER A 70 -21.92 -10.11 -11.74
N ARG A 71 -22.22 -10.60 -12.95
CA ARG A 71 -23.58 -10.88 -13.42
C ARG A 71 -24.35 -11.85 -12.52
N LYS A 72 -23.72 -12.98 -12.14
CA LYS A 72 -24.33 -13.95 -11.20
C LYS A 72 -24.65 -13.33 -9.83
N LEU A 73 -23.76 -12.47 -9.33
CA LEU A 73 -23.94 -11.79 -8.04
C LEU A 73 -25.06 -10.75 -8.10
N LYS A 74 -25.13 -9.94 -9.16
CA LYS A 74 -26.25 -9.00 -9.38
C LYS A 74 -27.60 -9.71 -9.39
N LEU A 75 -27.69 -10.84 -10.11
CA LEU A 75 -28.90 -11.64 -10.21
C LEU A 75 -29.30 -12.26 -8.85
N LYS A 76 -28.33 -12.81 -8.11
CA LYS A 76 -28.55 -13.42 -6.78
C LYS A 76 -29.08 -12.40 -5.77
N HIS A 77 -28.57 -11.17 -5.83
CA HIS A 77 -28.89 -10.10 -4.86
C HIS A 77 -29.94 -9.11 -5.37
N ARG A 78 -30.56 -9.35 -6.54
CA ARG A 78 -31.56 -8.48 -7.17
C ARG A 78 -31.09 -7.02 -7.31
N LEU A 79 -29.80 -6.84 -7.58
CA LEU A 79 -29.24 -5.51 -7.80
C LEU A 79 -29.52 -5.13 -9.26
N SER A 80 -30.57 -4.32 -9.46
CA SER A 80 -30.83 -3.62 -10.71
C SER A 80 -29.81 -2.48 -10.84
N ASP A 81 -29.16 -2.34 -11.99
CA ASP A 81 -28.34 -1.15 -12.27
C ASP A 81 -29.30 0.06 -12.29
N GLN A 82 -29.35 0.82 -11.20
CA GLN A 82 -29.87 2.19 -11.24
C GLN A 82 -28.76 3.09 -11.78
N GLU A 83 -29.12 3.85 -12.81
CA GLU A 83 -28.31 4.78 -13.59
C GLU A 83 -27.46 5.75 -12.74
#